data_AF-A0A8K0IZP1-F1
#
_entry.id   AF-A0A8K0IZP1-F1
#
_cell.length_a   1.000
_cell.length_b   1.000
_cell.length_c   1.000
_cell.angle_alpha   90.00
_cell.angle_beta   90.00
_cell.angle_gamma   90.00
#
_symmetry.space_group_name_H-M   'P 1'
#
loop_
_entity.id
_entity.type
_entity.pdbx_description
1 polymer ?
#
loop_
_entity_poly.entity_id
_entity_poly.type
_entity_poly.pdbx_seq_one_letter_code
_entity_poly.pdbx_strand_id
1 'polypeptide(L)'
;QVVSAAPTPRAAEEVVASSLIKKLSAILLVSEEDLDFESSVTACGLDSLNAIELRNWISKELLAHLQVLELLTSDTLLKLAGLILQKSRISLDFKTDG
;
A
#
# COMPACT_ATOMS: atom_id res chain seq x y z
N GLN A 1 2.01 -15.85 27.06
CA GLN A 1 3.38 -15.57 26.60
C GLN A 1 3.32 -14.28 25.79
N VAL A 2 4.14 -13.30 26.16
CA VAL A 2 4.13 -11.94 25.61
C VAL A 2 5.08 -11.93 24.42
N VAL A 3 4.54 -11.96 23.20
CA VAL A 3 5.34 -11.70 22.00
C VAL A 3 5.44 -10.20 21.86
N SER A 4 6.52 -9.65 22.38
CA SER A 4 7.12 -8.39 21.92
C SER A 4 7.62 -8.61 20.49
N ALA A 5 6.70 -8.61 19.52
CA ALA A 5 7.06 -8.51 18.12
C ALA A 5 7.41 -7.04 17.88
N ALA A 6 8.70 -6.73 17.92
CA ALA A 6 9.19 -5.66 17.06
C ALA A 6 8.55 -5.88 15.68
N PRO A 7 7.89 -4.88 15.07
CA PRO A 7 7.28 -5.06 13.77
C PRO A 7 8.40 -5.49 12.83
N THR A 8 8.38 -6.77 12.43
CA THR A 8 9.30 -7.22 11.40
C THR A 8 8.95 -6.43 10.14
N PRO A 9 9.95 -6.08 9.31
CA PRO A 9 9.70 -5.32 8.07
C PRO A 9 8.58 -5.96 7.24
N ARG A 10 8.48 -7.29 7.28
CA ARG A 10 7.43 -8.08 6.63
C ARG A 10 6.03 -7.82 7.18
N ALA A 11 5.86 -7.73 8.50
CA ALA A 11 4.57 -7.41 9.11
C ALA A 11 4.12 -5.98 8.77
N ALA A 12 5.06 -5.04 8.67
CA ALA A 12 4.79 -3.68 8.21
C ALA A 12 4.33 -3.66 6.74
N GLU A 13 5.02 -4.41 5.87
CA GLU A 13 4.67 -4.54 4.45
C GLU A 13 3.25 -5.07 4.26
N GLU A 14 2.87 -6.12 4.99
CA GLU A 14 1.53 -6.71 4.94
C GLU A 14 0.43 -5.71 5.33
N VAL A 15 0.67 -4.89 6.36
CA VAL A 15 -0.31 -3.88 6.80
C VAL A 15 -0.46 -2.77 5.76
N VAL A 16 0.65 -2.29 5.20
CA VAL A 16 0.60 -1.28 4.13
C VAL A 16 -0.04 -1.86 2.87
N ALA A 17 0.29 -3.10 2.49
CA ALA A 17 -0.31 -3.78 1.34
C ALA A 17 -1.82 -3.97 1.52
N SER A 18 -2.28 -4.34 2.72
CA SER A 18 -3.71 -4.41 3.06
C SER A 18 -4.41 -3.06 2.91
N SER A 19 -3.73 -1.98 3.31
CA SER A 19 -4.25 -0.62 3.17
C SER A 19 -4.29 -0.16 1.70
N LEU A 20 -3.31 -0.59 0.90
CA LEU A 20 -3.31 -0.38 -0.54
C LEU A 20 -4.47 -1.09 -1.22
N ILE A 21 -4.76 -2.35 -0.87
CA ILE A 21 -5.92 -3.08 -1.41
C ILE A 21 -7.22 -2.36 -1.09
N LYS A 22 -7.42 -1.95 0.16
CA LYS A 22 -8.59 -1.14 0.57
C LYS A 22 -8.74 0.14 -0.24
N LYS A 23 -7.65 0.85 -0.48
CA LYS A 23 -7.70 2.09 -1.26
C LYS A 23 -7.93 1.82 -2.75
N LEU A 24 -7.30 0.77 -3.30
CA LEU A 24 -7.45 0.37 -4.68
C LEU A 24 -8.87 -0.10 -4.99
N SER A 25 -9.46 -0.94 -4.14
CA SER A 25 -10.83 -1.43 -4.29
C SER A 25 -11.83 -0.26 -4.32
N ALA A 26 -11.63 0.73 -3.45
CA ALA A 26 -12.44 1.95 -3.43
C ALA A 26 -12.27 2.83 -4.68
N ILE A 27 -11.05 2.94 -5.23
CA ILE A 27 -10.78 3.70 -6.47
C ILE A 27 -11.39 3.00 -7.69
N LEU A 28 -11.23 1.67 -7.75
CA LEU A 28 -11.60 0.84 -8.89
C LEU A 28 -13.06 0.39 -8.84
N LEU A 29 -13.77 0.64 -7.73
CA LEU A 29 -15.15 0.23 -7.49
C LEU A 29 -15.33 -1.30 -7.59
N VAL A 30 -14.38 -2.05 -7.04
CA VAL A 30 -14.37 -3.52 -6.96
C VAL A 30 -14.31 -3.96 -5.50
N SER A 31 -14.49 -5.26 -5.23
CA SER A 31 -14.34 -5.79 -3.88
C SER A 31 -12.86 -5.99 -3.54
N GLU A 32 -12.50 -5.94 -2.26
CA GLU A 32 -11.12 -6.23 -1.82
C GLU A 32 -10.69 -7.68 -2.17
N GLU A 33 -11.64 -8.62 -2.20
CA GLU A 33 -11.41 -10.03 -2.56
C GLU A 33 -11.08 -10.24 -4.05
N ASP A 34 -11.42 -9.28 -4.92
CA ASP A 34 -11.07 -9.30 -6.35
C ASP A 34 -9.61 -8.85 -6.58
N LEU A 35 -8.92 -8.36 -5.55
CA LEU A 35 -7.55 -7.85 -5.63
C LEU A 35 -6.58 -8.79 -4.91
N ASP A 36 -5.39 -8.95 -5.48
CA ASP A 36 -4.36 -9.84 -4.97
C ASP A 36 -3.05 -9.10 -4.70
N PHE A 37 -2.37 -9.44 -3.59
CA PHE A 37 -1.14 -8.77 -3.15
C PHE A 37 0.06 -9.03 -4.07
N GLU A 38 0.03 -10.13 -4.82
CA GLU A 38 1.04 -10.51 -5.80
C GLU A 38 0.76 -9.88 -7.17
N SER A 39 -0.38 -9.20 -7.36
CA SER A 39 -0.68 -8.46 -8.59
C SER A 39 -0.05 -7.06 -8.60
N SER A 40 0.29 -6.57 -9.79
CA SER A 40 0.71 -5.18 -9.97
C SER A 40 -0.50 -4.24 -9.93
N VAL A 41 -0.28 -2.96 -9.62
CA VAL A 41 -1.36 -1.96 -9.63
C VAL A 41 -2.04 -1.84 -11.00
N THR A 42 -1.27 -2.00 -12.08
CA THR A 42 -1.78 -1.94 -13.46
C THR A 42 -2.58 -3.19 -13.83
N ALA A 43 -2.18 -4.37 -13.32
CA ALA A 43 -2.95 -5.60 -13.48
C ALA A 43 -4.31 -5.53 -12.78
N CYS A 44 -4.40 -4.78 -11.67
CA CYS A 44 -5.67 -4.50 -11.00
C CYS A 44 -6.59 -3.53 -11.78
N GLY A 45 -6.14 -2.97 -12.93
CA GLY A 45 -6.93 -2.01 -13.71
C GLY A 45 -6.70 -0.54 -13.33
N LEU A 46 -5.58 -0.22 -12.65
CA LEU A 46 -5.23 1.17 -12.35
C LEU A 46 -4.78 1.93 -13.61
N ASP A 47 -5.60 2.88 -14.05
CA ASP A 47 -5.26 3.83 -15.12
C ASP A 47 -4.43 5.03 -14.63
N SER A 48 -3.91 5.82 -15.57
CA SER A 48 -3.08 7.01 -15.29
C SER A 48 -3.75 8.05 -14.37
N LEU A 49 -5.06 8.26 -14.47
CA LEU A 49 -5.79 9.21 -13.61
C LEU A 49 -5.87 8.70 -12.17
N ASN A 50 -6.28 7.44 -12.02
CA ASN A 50 -6.42 6.76 -10.74
C ASN A 50 -5.07 6.58 -10.05
N ALA A 51 -3.98 6.44 -10.82
CA ALA A 51 -2.62 6.40 -10.29
C ALA A 51 -2.20 7.72 -9.61
N ILE A 52 -2.67 8.86 -10.11
CA ILE A 52 -2.43 10.16 -9.46
C ILE A 52 -3.20 10.23 -8.14
N GLU A 53 -4.45 9.76 -8.10
CA GLU A 53 -5.23 9.71 -6.86
C GLU A 53 -4.57 8.82 -5.81
N LEU A 54 -4.19 7.60 -6.19
CA LEU A 54 -3.53 6.65 -5.30
C LEU A 54 -2.22 7.23 -4.76
N ARG A 55 -1.40 7.83 -5.63
CA ARG A 55 -0.16 8.52 -5.23
C ARG A 55 -0.41 9.64 -4.21
N ASN A 56 -1.41 10.47 -4.45
CA ASN A 56 -1.75 11.57 -3.54
C ASN A 56 -2.21 11.04 -2.18
N TRP A 57 -3.00 9.97 -2.18
CA TRP A 57 -3.40 9.28 -0.95
C TRP A 57 -2.19 8.70 -0.21
N ILE A 58 -1.28 8.00 -0.88
CA ILE A 58 -0.04 7.48 -0.26
C ILE A 58 0.77 8.62 0.37
N SER A 59 0.90 9.75 -0.33
CA SER A 59 1.65 10.89 0.21
C SER A 59 1.00 11.50 1.45
N LYS A 60 -0.33 11.40 1.57
CA LYS A 60 -1.10 11.98 2.68
C LYS A 60 -1.20 11.04 3.87
N GLU A 61 -1.62 9.81 3.64
CA GLU A 61 -1.87 8.82 4.70
C GLU A 61 -0.59 8.09 5.10
N LEU A 62 0.26 7.78 4.12
CA LEU A 62 1.47 6.99 4.33
C LEU A 62 2.74 7.85 4.42
N LEU A 63 2.61 9.19 4.37
CA LEU A 63 3.70 10.18 4.44
C LEU A 63 4.91 9.80 3.56
N ALA A 64 4.64 9.21 2.40
CA ALA A 64 5.63 8.71 1.46
C ALA A 64 5.48 9.37 0.10
N HIS A 65 6.57 9.92 -0.42
CA HIS A 65 6.58 10.57 -1.72
C HIS A 65 7.10 9.60 -2.79
N LEU A 66 6.21 9.22 -3.71
CA LEU A 66 6.52 8.40 -4.88
C LEU A 66 6.34 9.21 -6.15
N GLN A 67 6.95 8.77 -7.24
CA GLN A 67 6.62 9.19 -8.60
C GLN A 67 5.50 8.29 -9.14
N VAL A 68 4.63 8.83 -10.02
CA VAL A 68 3.57 8.02 -10.66
C VAL A 68 4.18 6.83 -11.41
N LEU A 69 5.34 7.01 -12.03
CA LEU A 69 6.06 5.94 -12.69
C LEU A 69 6.44 4.81 -11.72
N GLU A 70 6.91 5.13 -10.51
CA GLU A 70 7.23 4.12 -9.49
C GLU A 70 6.00 3.26 -9.13
N LEU A 71 4.80 3.85 -9.08
CA LEU A 71 3.56 3.08 -8.92
C LEU A 71 3.31 2.16 -10.12
N LEU A 72 3.32 2.72 -11.34
CA LEU A 72 2.96 1.98 -12.55
C LEU A 72 3.97 0.87 -12.92
N THR A 73 5.23 1.01 -12.51
CA THR A 73 6.28 0.00 -12.73
C THR A 73 6.49 -0.93 -11.54
N SER A 74 5.68 -0.81 -10.48
CA SER A 74 5.76 -1.73 -9.34
C SER A 74 5.32 -3.13 -9.75
N ASP A 75 6.16 -4.13 -9.48
CA ASP A 75 5.85 -5.53 -9.80
C ASP A 75 4.60 -6.04 -9.07
N THR A 76 4.50 -5.78 -7.76
CA THR A 76 3.42 -6.29 -6.90
C THR A 76 3.04 -5.25 -5.84
N LEU A 77 1.82 -5.34 -5.31
CA LEU A 77 1.37 -4.49 -4.20
C LEU A 77 2.26 -4.64 -2.96
N LEU A 78 2.76 -5.85 -2.71
CA LEU A 78 3.66 -6.12 -1.58
C LEU A 78 5.01 -5.42 -1.73
N LYS A 79 5.58 -5.43 -2.94
CA LYS A 79 6.81 -4.68 -3.24
C LYS A 79 6.59 -3.17 -3.20
N LEU A 80 5.44 -2.70 -3.68
CA LEU A 80 5.05 -1.29 -3.56
C LEU A 80 4.93 -0.88 -2.08
N ALA A 81 4.36 -1.73 -1.23
CA ALA A 81 4.29 -1.51 0.21
C ALA A 81 5.68 -1.37 0.84
N GLY A 82 6.63 -2.25 0.48
CA GLY A 82 8.03 -2.13 0.91
C GLY A 82 8.69 -0.84 0.43
N LEU A 83 8.44 -0.42 -0.82
CA LEU A 83 8.94 0.86 -1.33
C LEU A 83 8.35 2.06 -0.58
N ILE A 84 7.05 2.02 -0.28
CA ILE A 84 6.37 3.04 0.51
C ILE A 84 7.02 3.14 1.89
N LEU A 85 7.21 2.01 2.59
CA LEU A 85 7.81 1.99 3.92
C LEU A 85 9.23 2.55 3.91
N GLN A 86 10.04 2.24 2.90
CA GLN A 86 11.39 2.79 2.76
C GLN A 86 11.40 4.31 2.54
N LYS A 87 10.38 4.85 1.88
CA LYS A 87 10.26 6.29 1.59
C LYS A 87 9.38 7.04 2.60
N SER A 88 8.71 6.31 3.48
CA SER A 88 7.81 6.84 4.49
C SER A 88 8.58 7.29 5.71
N ARG A 89 8.08 8.33 6.38
CA ARG A 89 8.55 8.76 7.70
C ARG A 89 7.71 8.19 8.85
N ILE A 90 6.83 7.23 8.57
CA ILE A 90 5.96 6.66 9.59
C ILE A 90 6.78 5.78 10.53
N SER A 91 6.87 6.20 11.80
CA SER A 91 7.04 5.23 12.89
C SER A 91 5.70 4.53 13.05
N LEU A 92 5.65 3.21 12.79
CA LEU A 92 4.43 2.41 12.87
C LEU A 92 3.94 2.33 14.32
N ASP A 93 3.21 3.35 14.77
CA ASP A 93 2.32 3.30 15.92
C ASP A 93 1.02 2.67 15.44
N PHE A 94 0.92 1.34 15.53
CA PHE A 94 -0.29 0.61 15.16
C PHE A 94 -1.37 0.92 16.19
N LYS A 95 -2.18 1.95 15.92
CA LYS A 95 -3.45 2.13 16.62
C LYS A 95 -4.47 1.18 15.99
N THR A 96 -4.59 -0.01 16.56
CA THR A 96 -5.76 -0.87 16.36
C THR A 96 -6.99 -0.09 16.80
N ASP A 97 -7.75 0.41 15.83
CA ASP A 97 -9.13 0.84 16.06
C ASP A 97 -9.95 -0.41 16.40
N GLY A 98 -10.54 -0.40 17.59
CA GLY A 98 -11.15 -1.56 18.26
C GLY A 98 -12.63 -1.72 18.02
#